data_AF-A0A7Z9Q2Z8-F1
#
_entry.id   AF-A0A7Z9Q2Z8-F1
#
_cell.length_a   1.000
_cell.length_b   1.000
_cell.length_c   1.000
_cell.angle_alpha   90.00
_cell.angle_beta   90.00
_cell.angle_gamma   90.00
#
_symmetry.space_group_name_H-M   'P 1'
#
loop_
_entity.id
_entity.type
_entity.pdbx_description
1 polymer ?
#
loop_
_entity_poly.entity_id
_entity_poly.type
_entity_poly.pdbx_seq_one_letter_code
_entity_poly.pdbx_strand_id
1 'polypeptide(L)'
;VSDPALASKAKLKGLGASGVVTVGDNLQAIFGPRSENLKSAMEAYLKTAGDEAELSEEDKQALETQAAVIAVVEDQTTEDPLAAEKAEKWVKALGGSNNLKEIGACAVTRVRVCVKEADKVDKMRLESDGVQAVMPLADNTFHLIVGPASEQYAREMKRQN
;
A
#
# COMPACT_ATOMS: atom_id res chain seq x y z
N VAL A 1 0.48 -23.86 -9.29
CA VAL A 1 -0.97 -23.85 -9.60
C VAL A 1 -1.10 -23.79 -11.10
N SER A 2 -2.10 -24.43 -11.71
CA SER A 2 -2.25 -24.47 -13.18
C SER A 2 -2.66 -23.11 -13.76
N ASP A 3 -3.42 -22.33 -12.98
CA ASP A 3 -3.72 -20.93 -13.29
C ASP A 3 -3.61 -20.09 -12.00
N PRO A 4 -2.67 -19.13 -11.92
CA PRO A 4 -2.55 -18.25 -10.76
C PRO A 4 -3.71 -17.26 -10.62
N ALA A 5 -4.50 -16.99 -11.66
CA ALA A 5 -5.66 -16.11 -11.60
C ALA A 5 -6.83 -16.75 -10.82
N LEU A 6 -6.92 -18.08 -10.85
CA LEU A 6 -7.92 -18.84 -10.07
C LEU A 6 -7.60 -18.89 -8.56
N ALA A 7 -6.43 -18.40 -8.15
CA ALA A 7 -6.00 -18.40 -6.76
C ALA A 7 -6.04 -16.98 -6.15
N SER A 8 -7.01 -16.75 -5.26
CA SER A 8 -7.18 -15.44 -4.61
C SER A 8 -6.22 -15.22 -3.45
N LYS A 9 -5.30 -14.27 -3.63
CA LYS A 9 -4.38 -13.78 -2.59
C LYS A 9 -5.11 -13.28 -1.35
N ALA A 10 -6.24 -12.59 -1.54
CA ALA A 10 -7.03 -12.02 -0.46
C ALA A 10 -7.72 -13.11 0.38
N LYS A 11 -8.33 -14.10 -0.28
CA LYS A 11 -8.92 -15.25 0.42
C LYS A 11 -7.85 -16.02 1.19
N LEU A 12 -6.68 -16.27 0.59
CA LEU A 12 -5.57 -16.95 1.25
C LEU A 12 -5.05 -16.20 2.48
N LYS A 13 -4.92 -14.87 2.42
CA LYS A 13 -4.59 -14.03 3.60
C LYS A 13 -5.70 -14.08 4.65
N GLY A 14 -6.97 -14.01 4.24
CA GLY A 14 -8.13 -14.11 5.15
C GLY A 14 -8.24 -15.47 5.86
N LEU A 15 -7.82 -16.56 5.19
CA LEU A 15 -7.73 -17.90 5.76
C LEU A 15 -6.52 -18.10 6.70
N GLY A 16 -5.72 -17.07 6.91
CA GLY A 16 -4.62 -17.08 7.87
C GLY A 16 -3.22 -17.16 7.27
N ALA A 17 -3.05 -16.96 5.95
CA ALA A 17 -1.72 -16.79 5.39
C ALA A 17 -1.10 -15.48 5.91
N SER A 18 0.05 -15.59 6.57
CA SER A 18 0.88 -14.46 6.98
C SER A 18 1.46 -13.69 5.77
N GLY A 19 1.57 -14.34 4.61
CA GLY A 19 1.99 -13.71 3.37
C GLY A 19 1.58 -14.53 2.15
N VAL A 20 1.35 -13.87 1.02
CA VAL A 20 1.12 -14.53 -0.27
C VAL A 20 1.95 -13.82 -1.33
N VAL A 21 2.82 -14.56 -2.00
CA VAL A 21 3.79 -14.06 -2.98
C VAL A 21 3.60 -14.80 -4.30
N THR A 22 3.70 -14.09 -5.42
CA THR A 22 3.71 -14.68 -6.77
C THR A 22 5.13 -14.59 -7.31
N VAL A 23 5.70 -15.71 -7.74
CA VAL A 23 7.05 -15.81 -8.31
C VAL A 23 6.95 -16.54 -9.65
N GLY A 24 7.00 -15.79 -10.76
CA GLY A 24 6.66 -16.31 -12.09
C GLY A 24 5.23 -16.84 -12.09
N ASP A 25 5.03 -18.07 -12.58
CA ASP A 25 3.73 -18.75 -12.60
C ASP A 25 3.36 -19.43 -11.26
N ASN A 26 4.21 -19.32 -10.25
CA ASN A 26 3.99 -19.96 -8.96
C ASN A 26 3.37 -18.98 -7.96
N LEU A 27 2.33 -19.44 -7.27
CA LEU A 27 1.76 -18.75 -6.11
C LEU A 27 2.19 -19.46 -4.83
N GLN A 28 2.79 -18.72 -3.90
CA GLN A 28 3.25 -19.22 -2.61
C GLN A 28 2.51 -18.50 -1.47
N ALA A 29 1.81 -19.27 -0.63
CA ALA A 29 1.21 -18.78 0.60
C ALA A 29 2.05 -19.24 1.81
N ILE A 30 2.25 -18.34 2.77
CA ILE A 30 3.10 -18.52 3.95
C ILE A 30 2.19 -18.51 5.18
N PHE A 31 2.04 -19.63 5.88
CA PHE A 31 1.13 -19.77 7.04
C PHE A 31 1.86 -19.83 8.40
N GLY A 32 3.17 -19.57 8.42
CA GLY A 32 3.97 -19.53 9.65
C GLY A 32 4.14 -20.91 10.32
N PRO A 33 4.26 -20.99 11.66
CA PRO A 33 4.64 -22.23 12.36
C PRO A 33 3.62 -23.37 12.26
N ARG A 34 2.39 -23.10 11.79
CA ARG A 34 1.36 -24.12 11.55
C ARG A 34 1.42 -24.73 10.14
N SER A 35 2.40 -24.33 9.32
CA SER A 35 2.47 -24.73 7.91
C SER A 35 2.61 -26.25 7.71
N GLU A 36 3.33 -26.95 8.58
CA GLU A 36 3.54 -28.41 8.43
C GLU A 36 2.24 -29.21 8.62
N ASN A 37 1.44 -28.82 9.61
CA ASN A 37 0.13 -29.44 9.86
C ASN A 37 -0.84 -29.16 8.69
N LEU A 38 -0.83 -27.92 8.18
CA LEU A 38 -1.66 -27.53 7.05
C LEU A 38 -1.26 -28.28 5.77
N LYS A 39 0.04 -28.41 5.50
CA LYS A 39 0.58 -29.16 4.36
C LYS A 39 0.12 -30.63 4.41
N SER A 40 0.30 -31.28 5.55
CA SER A 40 -0.10 -32.68 5.72
C SER A 40 -1.61 -32.88 5.50
N ALA A 41 -2.43 -31.97 6.03
CA ALA A 41 -3.88 -32.00 5.84
C ALA A 41 -4.28 -31.77 4.37
N MET A 42 -3.62 -30.82 3.69
CA MET A 42 -3.86 -30.54 2.27
C MET A 42 -3.44 -31.71 1.38
N GLU A 43 -2.29 -32.33 1.63
CA GLU A 43 -1.85 -33.52 0.89
C GLU A 43 -2.79 -34.72 1.09
N ALA A 44 -3.32 -34.90 2.30
CA ALA A 44 -4.31 -35.93 2.57
C ALA A 44 -5.63 -35.64 1.83
N TYR A 45 -6.11 -34.40 1.86
CA TYR A 45 -7.32 -33.97 1.18
C TYR A 45 -7.21 -34.11 -0.35
N LEU A 46 -6.10 -33.66 -0.94
CA LEU A 46 -5.88 -33.72 -2.39
C LEU A 46 -5.80 -35.16 -2.93
N LYS A 47 -5.44 -36.14 -2.09
CA LYS A 47 -5.45 -37.57 -2.47
C LYS A 47 -6.86 -38.16 -2.52
N THR A 48 -7.80 -37.59 -1.79
CA THR A 48 -9.18 -38.09 -1.69
C THR A 48 -10.20 -37.23 -2.42
N ALA A 49 -9.84 -35.98 -2.72
CA ALA A 49 -10.71 -35.02 -3.37
C ALA A 49 -11.03 -35.46 -4.81
N GLY A 50 -12.33 -35.52 -5.12
CA GLY A 50 -12.87 -35.66 -6.48
C GLY A 50 -13.36 -34.31 -7.02
N ASP A 51 -14.38 -34.35 -7.89
CA ASP A 51 -14.95 -33.17 -8.56
C ASP A 51 -15.47 -32.07 -7.59
N GLU A 52 -15.67 -32.40 -6.31
CA GLU A 52 -16.06 -31.46 -5.25
C GLU A 52 -14.98 -30.43 -4.88
N ALA A 53 -13.72 -30.66 -5.29
CA ALA A 53 -12.63 -29.69 -5.13
C ALA A 53 -12.49 -28.77 -6.35
N GLU A 54 -13.26 -28.98 -7.42
CA GLU A 54 -13.30 -28.07 -8.55
C GLU A 54 -14.10 -26.81 -8.19
N LEU A 55 -13.59 -25.66 -8.64
CA LEU A 55 -14.28 -24.39 -8.47
C LEU A 55 -15.56 -24.40 -9.32
N SER A 56 -16.70 -24.14 -8.69
CA SER A 56 -17.95 -23.89 -9.43
C SER A 56 -17.81 -22.62 -10.29
N GLU A 57 -18.61 -22.51 -11.34
CA GLU A 57 -18.64 -21.29 -12.17
C GLU A 57 -19.03 -20.05 -11.35
N GLU A 58 -19.84 -20.22 -10.30
CA GLU A 58 -20.18 -19.17 -9.34
C GLU A 58 -18.97 -18.72 -8.51
N ASP A 59 -18.12 -19.66 -8.08
CA ASP A 59 -16.89 -19.36 -7.34
C ASP A 59 -15.85 -18.64 -8.22
N LYS A 60 -15.73 -19.04 -9.49
CA LYS A 60 -14.87 -18.35 -10.47
C LYS A 60 -15.32 -16.91 -10.68
N GLN A 61 -16.62 -16.70 -10.86
CA GLN A 61 -17.17 -15.35 -11.07
C GLN A 61 -17.09 -14.47 -9.80
N ALA A 62 -17.19 -15.07 -8.61
CA ALA A 62 -16.95 -14.38 -7.35
C ALA A 62 -15.47 -14.00 -7.16
N LEU A 63 -14.53 -14.82 -7.64
CA LEU A 63 -13.09 -14.52 -7.64
C LEU A 63 -12.77 -13.37 -8.61
N GLU A 64 -13.36 -13.37 -9.82
CA GLU A 64 -13.21 -12.29 -10.81
C GLU A 64 -13.80 -10.97 -10.32
N THR A 65 -14.99 -11.02 -9.72
CA THR A 65 -15.63 -9.83 -9.15
C THR A 65 -14.80 -9.28 -8.00
N GLN A 66 -14.30 -10.11 -7.09
CA GLN A 66 -13.42 -9.67 -5.98
C GLN A 66 -12.07 -9.15 -6.48
N ALA A 67 -11.47 -9.76 -7.50
CA ALA A 67 -10.24 -9.25 -8.10
C ALA A 67 -10.45 -7.85 -8.72
N ALA A 68 -11.61 -7.62 -9.36
CA ALA A 68 -11.98 -6.32 -9.89
C ALA A 68 -12.23 -5.28 -8.77
N VAL A 69 -12.90 -5.63 -7.67
CA VAL A 69 -13.11 -4.68 -6.55
C VAL A 69 -11.78 -4.35 -5.85
N ILE A 70 -10.85 -5.31 -5.75
CA ILE A 70 -9.53 -5.13 -5.13
C ILE A 70 -8.62 -4.24 -5.98
N ALA A 71 -8.60 -4.43 -7.30
CA ALA A 71 -7.90 -3.52 -8.21
C ALA A 71 -8.41 -2.07 -8.05
N VAL A 72 -9.71 -1.90 -7.81
CA VAL A 72 -10.32 -0.58 -7.58
C VAL A 72 -9.96 0.00 -6.20
N VAL A 73 -9.68 -0.79 -5.16
CA VAL A 73 -9.24 -0.26 -3.84
C VAL A 73 -7.73 -0.03 -3.71
N GLU A 74 -6.90 -0.73 -4.47
CA GLU A 74 -5.45 -0.42 -4.55
C GLU A 74 -5.18 0.86 -5.38
N ASP A 75 -6.06 1.17 -6.33
CA ASP A 75 -5.99 2.34 -7.23
C ASP A 75 -6.94 3.49 -6.83
N GLN A 76 -7.34 3.59 -5.56
CA GLN A 76 -7.98 4.82 -5.09
C GLN A 76 -6.93 5.89 -4.78
N THR A 77 -6.13 6.28 -5.78
CA THR A 77 -5.48 7.60 -5.79
C THR A 77 -6.58 8.63 -5.98
N THR A 78 -7.24 9.02 -4.89
CA THR A 78 -8.18 10.14 -4.94
C THR A 78 -7.35 11.41 -5.19
N GLU A 79 -7.45 11.98 -6.39
CA GLU A 79 -6.78 13.26 -6.68
C GLU A 79 -7.50 14.41 -5.95
N ASP A 80 -6.73 15.23 -5.25
CA ASP A 80 -7.18 16.48 -4.63
C ASP A 80 -7.03 17.64 -5.64
N PRO A 81 -8.12 18.34 -6.01
CA PRO A 81 -8.05 19.49 -6.92
C PRO A 81 -7.23 20.66 -6.34
N LEU A 82 -7.05 20.73 -5.01
CA LEU A 82 -6.26 21.76 -4.33
C LEU A 82 -4.82 21.29 -4.02
N ALA A 83 -4.37 20.18 -4.61
CA ALA A 83 -3.06 19.61 -4.31
C ALA A 83 -1.90 20.59 -4.54
N ALA A 84 -1.95 21.39 -5.62
CA ALA A 84 -0.91 22.35 -5.95
C ALA A 84 -0.80 23.47 -4.88
N GLU A 85 -1.94 24.01 -4.44
CA GLU A 85 -1.99 25.06 -3.41
C GLU A 85 -1.51 24.54 -2.05
N LYS A 86 -1.94 23.32 -1.66
CA LYS A 86 -1.50 22.68 -0.43
C LYS A 86 -0.01 22.37 -0.45
N ALA A 87 0.49 21.82 -1.56
CA ALA A 87 1.91 21.55 -1.73
C ALA A 87 2.75 22.83 -1.56
N GLU A 88 2.29 23.98 -2.07
CA GLU A 88 2.99 25.26 -1.89
C GLU A 88 3.06 25.69 -0.43
N LYS A 89 1.95 25.57 0.30
CA LYS A 89 1.91 25.86 1.72
C LYS A 89 2.84 24.93 2.50
N TRP A 90 2.86 23.64 2.16
CA TRP A 90 3.70 22.65 2.83
C TRP A 90 5.19 22.87 2.56
N VAL A 91 5.58 23.20 1.32
CA VAL A 91 6.98 23.54 0.99
C VAL A 91 7.44 24.75 1.81
N LYS A 92 6.60 25.78 1.97
CA LYS A 92 6.91 26.94 2.83
C LYS A 92 7.03 26.53 4.31
N ALA A 93 6.10 25.72 4.81
CA ALA A 93 6.13 25.22 6.19
C ALA A 93 7.32 24.30 6.48
N LEU A 94 7.86 23.63 5.47
CA LEU A 94 9.08 22.81 5.57
C LEU A 94 10.38 23.64 5.55
N GLY A 95 10.28 24.98 5.55
CA GLY A 95 11.44 25.87 5.49
C GLY A 95 11.80 26.34 4.08
N GLY A 96 10.92 26.15 3.10
CA GLY A 96 11.09 26.52 1.70
C GLY A 96 11.81 25.47 0.85
N SER A 97 11.79 25.65 -0.47
CA SER A 97 12.39 24.72 -1.45
C SER A 97 13.88 24.46 -1.18
N ASN A 98 14.63 25.50 -0.79
CA ASN A 98 16.04 25.38 -0.44
C ASN A 98 16.33 24.45 0.75
N ASN A 99 15.34 24.18 1.61
CA ASN A 99 15.48 23.27 2.75
C ASN A 99 15.17 21.81 2.39
N LEU A 100 14.61 21.53 1.22
CA LEU A 100 14.24 20.18 0.80
C LEU A 100 15.46 19.46 0.21
N LYS A 101 15.62 18.18 0.57
CA LYS A 101 16.68 17.30 0.05
C LYS A 101 16.10 16.18 -0.81
N GLU A 102 15.03 15.55 -0.33
CA GLU A 102 14.39 14.44 -1.02
C GLU A 102 12.90 14.42 -0.70
N ILE A 103 12.08 14.07 -1.69
CA ILE A 103 10.62 13.94 -1.55
C ILE A 103 10.23 12.63 -2.23
N GLY A 104 9.43 11.81 -1.56
CA GLY A 104 8.92 10.56 -2.13
C GLY A 104 7.58 10.19 -1.52
N ALA A 105 6.67 9.69 -2.35
CA ALA A 105 5.50 8.98 -1.83
C ALA A 105 6.00 7.69 -1.17
N CYS A 106 5.66 7.50 0.10
CA CYS A 106 6.09 6.35 0.88
C CYS A 106 4.84 5.63 1.36
N ALA A 107 4.50 4.52 0.68
CA ALA A 107 3.19 3.88 0.76
C ALA A 107 2.05 4.81 0.29
N VAL A 108 0.85 4.25 0.12
CA VAL A 108 -0.30 4.92 -0.49
C VAL A 108 -0.78 6.16 0.29
N THR A 109 -0.44 6.29 1.58
CA THR A 109 -1.06 7.28 2.48
C THR A 109 -0.14 8.37 3.03
N ARG A 110 1.16 8.36 2.71
CA ARG A 110 2.14 9.28 3.33
C ARG A 110 3.19 9.78 2.34
N VAL A 111 3.64 11.01 2.55
CA VAL A 111 4.79 11.59 1.84
C VAL A 111 5.98 11.58 2.78
N ARG A 112 7.08 10.96 2.34
CA ARG A 112 8.39 11.07 3.01
C ARG A 112 9.11 12.29 2.47
N VAL A 113 9.60 13.12 3.37
CA VAL A 113 10.39 14.32 3.07
C VAL A 113 11.67 14.28 3.87
N CYS A 114 12.81 14.46 3.23
CA CYS A 114 14.10 14.69 3.88
C CYS A 114 14.43 16.18 3.75
N VAL A 115 14.77 16.83 4.85
CA VAL A 115 15.16 18.26 4.87
C VAL A 115 16.61 18.45 5.29
N LYS A 116 17.18 19.63 5.00
CA LYS A 116 18.55 19.99 5.41
C LYS A 116 18.59 20.43 6.87
N GLU A 117 17.63 21.25 7.29
CA GLU A 117 17.53 21.85 8.62
C GLU A 117 16.17 21.54 9.24
N ALA A 118 16.14 20.70 10.28
CA ALA A 118 14.90 20.29 10.95
C ALA A 118 14.23 21.43 11.74
N ASP A 119 15.00 22.38 12.26
CA ASP A 119 14.47 23.49 13.08
C ASP A 119 13.65 24.49 12.27
N LYS A 120 13.76 24.47 10.94
CA LYS A 120 12.96 25.31 10.02
C LYS A 120 11.60 24.70 9.66
N VAL A 121 11.31 23.48 10.15
CA VAL A 121 10.05 22.77 9.88
C VAL A 121 8.99 23.19 10.89
N ASP A 122 7.95 23.87 10.41
CA ASP A 122 6.77 24.21 11.18
C ASP A 122 5.71 23.11 11.11
N LYS A 123 5.73 22.22 12.11
CA LYS A 123 4.80 21.09 12.21
C LYS A 123 3.35 21.53 12.41
N MET A 124 3.14 22.57 13.21
CA MET A 124 1.79 23.08 13.50
C MET A 124 1.16 23.66 12.23
N ARG A 125 1.97 24.36 11.43
CA ARG A 125 1.51 24.89 10.15
C ARG A 125 1.18 23.80 9.14
N LEU A 126 2.00 22.75 9.06
CA LEU A 126 1.72 21.58 8.22
C LEU A 126 0.37 20.94 8.55
N GLU A 127 0.08 20.74 9.84
CA GLU A 127 -1.19 20.17 10.28
C GLU A 127 -2.38 21.09 9.99
N SER A 128 -2.22 22.40 10.24
CA SER A 128 -3.23 23.40 9.88
C SER A 128 -3.50 23.50 8.38
N ASP A 129 -2.50 23.21 7.54
CA ASP A 129 -2.60 23.23 6.07
C ASP A 129 -3.05 21.87 5.49
N GLY A 130 -3.53 20.95 6.33
CA GLY A 130 -4.22 19.72 5.91
C GLY A 130 -3.38 18.44 5.97
N VAL A 131 -2.18 18.47 6.53
CA VAL A 131 -1.48 17.23 6.91
C VAL A 131 -2.17 16.65 8.15
N GLN A 132 -2.57 15.38 8.10
CA GLN A 132 -3.32 14.75 9.19
C GLN A 132 -2.43 14.53 10.43
N ALA A 133 -1.16 14.22 10.21
CA ALA A 133 -0.15 14.11 11.26
C ALA A 133 1.26 14.20 10.67
N VAL A 134 2.18 14.80 11.42
CA VAL A 134 3.59 14.90 11.08
C VAL A 134 4.42 14.00 11.99
N MET A 135 5.03 12.96 11.41
CA MET A 135 5.90 12.04 12.15
C MET A 135 7.37 12.36 11.85
N PRO A 136 8.16 12.84 12.82
CA PRO A 136 9.61 12.97 12.67
C PRO A 136 10.30 11.60 12.78
N LEU A 137 11.31 11.40 11.93
CA LEU A 137 12.23 10.26 11.95
C LEU A 137 13.67 10.77 12.15
N ALA A 138 14.62 9.85 12.21
CA ALA A 138 16.04 10.18 12.20
C ALA A 138 16.46 10.91 10.89
N ASP A 139 17.65 11.50 10.90
CA ASP A 139 18.31 12.08 9.73
C ASP A 139 17.49 13.17 9.01
N ASN A 140 16.82 14.02 9.78
CA ASN A 140 15.98 15.11 9.27
C ASN A 140 14.89 14.63 8.29
N THR A 141 14.39 13.42 8.51
CA THR A 141 13.31 12.83 7.72
C THR A 141 11.97 12.99 8.41
N PHE A 142 10.93 13.33 7.65
CA PHE A 142 9.57 13.49 8.12
C PHE A 142 8.62 12.65 7.25
N HIS A 143 7.67 11.97 7.88
CA HIS A 143 6.53 11.39 7.20
C HIS A 143 5.32 12.29 7.43
N LEU A 144 4.76 12.81 6.34
CA LEU A 144 3.53 13.58 6.32
C LEU A 144 2.38 12.63 5.99
N ILE A 145 1.45 12.46 6.91
CA ILE A 145 0.28 11.60 6.71
C ILE A 145 -0.80 12.44 6.02
N VAL A 146 -1.10 12.14 4.77
CA VAL A 146 -1.94 12.98 3.89
C VAL A 146 -3.06 12.18 3.22
N GLY A 147 -3.09 10.87 3.43
CA GLY A 147 -4.10 9.98 2.87
C GLY A 147 -3.80 9.59 1.41
N PRO A 148 -4.79 9.02 0.70
CA PRO A 148 -4.62 8.38 -0.62
C PRO A 148 -4.07 9.28 -1.73
N ALA A 149 -4.13 10.60 -1.58
CA ALA A 149 -3.58 11.58 -2.52
C ALA A 149 -2.04 11.77 -2.38
N SER A 150 -1.36 10.95 -1.59
CA SER A 150 0.07 11.13 -1.24
C SER A 150 1.00 11.23 -2.46
N GLU A 151 0.75 10.46 -3.52
CA GLU A 151 1.53 10.53 -4.74
C GLU A 151 1.37 11.87 -5.46
N GLN A 152 0.14 12.38 -5.55
CA GLN A 152 -0.14 13.66 -6.18
C GLN A 152 0.55 14.79 -5.40
N TYR A 153 0.44 14.81 -4.08
CA TYR A 153 1.14 15.80 -3.26
C TYR A 153 2.66 15.71 -3.42
N ALA A 154 3.25 14.51 -3.43
CA ALA A 154 4.68 14.35 -3.64
C ALA A 154 5.11 14.87 -5.03
N ARG A 155 4.32 14.66 -6.07
CA ARG A 155 4.56 15.22 -7.42
C ARG A 155 4.49 16.74 -7.42
N GLU A 156 3.46 17.33 -6.81
CA GLU A 156 3.30 18.79 -6.77
C GLU A 156 4.39 19.47 -5.94
N MET A 157 4.80 18.89 -4.80
CA MET A 157 5.90 19.42 -4.01
C MET A 157 7.23 19.38 -4.77
N LYS A 158 7.46 18.33 -5.58
CA LYS A 158 8.66 18.24 -6.44
C LYS A 158 8.71 19.29 -7.53
N ARG A 159 7.57 19.75 -8.05
CA ARG A 159 7.52 20.85 -9.04
C ARG A 159 7.99 22.19 -8.47
N GLN A 160 8.03 22.30 -7.14
CA GLN A 160 8.40 23.52 -6.43
C GLN A 160 9.81 23.49 -5.83
N ASN A 161 10.52 22.37 -5.98
CA ASN A 161 11.89 22.15 -5.50
C ASN A 161 12.89 22.25 -6.67
#